data_AF-A0A0D0DKP4-F1
#
_entry.id   AF-A0A0D0DKP4-F1
#
_cell.length_a   1.000
_cell.length_b   1.000
_cell.length_c   1.000
_cell.angle_alpha   90.00
_cell.angle_beta   90.00
_cell.angle_gamma   90.00
#
_symmetry.space_group_name_H-M   'P 1'
#
loop_
_entity.id
_entity.type
_entity.pdbx_description
1 polymer ?
#
loop_
_entity_poly.entity_id
_entity_poly.type
_entity_poly.pdbx_seq_one_letter_code
_entity_poly.pdbx_strand_id
1 'polypeptide(L)' 'MESQLNAMWQKAYMLKSLGQTLDDSLVTIAIVISLPTSYLTLRTILMAADKLSVEAVVSQILIEEKSRK' A
#
# COMPACT_ATOMS: atom_id res chain seq x y z
N MET A 1 -1.59 -6.03 10.06
CA MET A 1 -2.14 -5.14 9.00
C MET A 1 -2.38 -5.86 7.68
N GLU A 2 -1.77 -7.04 7.49
CA GLU A 2 -1.87 -7.89 6.30
C GLU A 2 -3.30 -8.10 5.78
N SER A 3 -4.29 -8.34 6.66
CA SER A 3 -5.70 -8.51 6.28
C SER A 3 -6.32 -7.25 5.62
N GLN A 4 -5.96 -6.05 6.08
CA GLN A 4 -6.43 -4.80 5.49
C GLN A 4 -5.79 -4.55 4.12
N LEU A 5 -4.50 -4.87 3.99
CA LEU A 5 -3.78 -4.79 2.73
C LEU A 5 -4.39 -5.71 1.67
N ASN A 6 -4.66 -6.96 2.05
CA ASN A 6 -5.30 -7.94 1.18
C ASN A 6 -6.72 -7.52 0.77
N ALA A 7 -7.50 -6.95 1.69
CA ALA A 7 -8.83 -6.43 1.38
C ALA A 7 -8.78 -5.24 0.40
N MET A 8 -7.79 -4.36 0.52
CA MET A 8 -7.59 -3.25 -0.41
C MET A 8 -7.17 -3.74 -1.80
N TRP A 9 -6.32 -4.77 -1.85
CA TRP A 9 -5.88 -5.39 -3.10
C TRP A 9 -7.03 -6.09 -3.83
N GLN A 10 -7.87 -6.83 -3.10
CA GLN A 10 -9.07 -7.44 -3.67
C GLN A 10 -10.04 -6.41 -4.26
N LYS A 11 -10.23 -5.27 -3.58
CA LYS A 11 -11.05 -4.17 -4.09
C LYS A 11 -10.45 -3.56 -5.36
N ALA A 12 -9.13 -3.35 -5.40
CA ALA A 12 -8.45 -2.86 -6.61
C ALA A 12 -8.59 -3.84 -7.78
N TYR A 13 -8.46 -5.15 -7.52
CA TYR A 13 -8.66 -6.18 -8.54
C TYR A 13 -10.11 -6.23 -9.04
N MET A 14 -11.08 -6.08 -8.16
CA MET A 14 -12.51 -6.01 -8.51
C MET A 14 -12.83 -4.77 -9.36
N LEU A 15 -12.25 -3.61 -9.06
CA LEU A 15 -12.42 -2.41 -9.89
C LEU A 15 -11.81 -2.62 -11.28
N LYS A 16 -10.64 -3.26 -11.36
CA LYS A 16 -9.99 -3.62 -12.63
C LYS A 16 -10.85 -4.57 -13.46
N SER A 17 -11.48 -5.57 -12.87
CA SER A 17 -12.37 -6.50 -13.59
C SER A 17 -13.65 -5.84 -14.11
N LEU A 18 -14.07 -4.73 -13.50
CA LEU A 18 -15.19 -3.90 -13.96
C LEU A 18 -14.79 -2.88 -15.03
N GLY A 19 -13.56 -2.92 -15.55
CA GLY A 19 -13.05 -1.99 -16.55
C GLY A 19 -12.61 -0.63 -15.96
N GLN A 20 -12.63 -0.48 -14.64
CA GLN A 20 -12.07 0.68 -13.95
C GLN A 20 -10.62 0.38 -13.55
N THR A 21 -9.69 0.58 -14.49
CA THR A 21 -8.26 0.50 -14.20
C THR A 21 -7.87 1.64 -13.27
N LEU A 22 -7.60 1.33 -12.00
CA LEU A 22 -6.79 2.20 -11.16
C LEU A 22 -5.34 2.03 -11.58
N ASP A 23 -4.68 3.15 -11.85
CA ASP A 23 -3.23 3.16 -12.04
C ASP A 23 -2.52 2.61 -10.80
N ASP A 24 -1.48 1.82 -10.99
CA ASP A 24 -0.74 1.20 -9.89
C ASP A 24 -0.17 2.27 -8.94
N SER A 25 0.17 3.47 -9.43
CA SER A 25 0.61 4.59 -8.61
C SER A 25 -0.51 5.11 -7.70
N LEU A 26 -1.75 5.17 -8.20
CA LEU A 26 -2.93 5.56 -7.42
C LEU A 26 -3.25 4.54 -6.32
N VAL A 27 -3.17 3.25 -6.62
CA VAL A 27 -3.34 2.18 -5.62
C VAL A 27 -2.26 2.29 -4.55
N THR A 28 -1.02 2.53 -4.98
CA THR A 28 0.11 2.62 -4.05
C THR A 28 -0.02 3.82 -3.12
N ILE A 29 -0.40 4.99 -3.63
CA ILE A 29 -0.70 6.18 -2.82
C ILE A 29 -1.84 5.90 -1.84
N ALA A 30 -2.91 5.23 -2.29
CA ALA A 30 -4.05 4.88 -1.45
C ALA A 30 -3.65 3.97 -0.26
N ILE A 31 -2.73 3.02 -0.49
CA ILE A 31 -2.17 2.18 0.58
C ILE A 31 -1.37 3.04 1.58
N VAL A 32 -0.49 3.91 1.09
CA VAL A 32 0.40 4.73 1.93
C VAL A 32 -0.38 5.73 2.78
N ILE A 33 -1.43 6.38 2.26
CA ILE A 33 -2.27 7.29 3.04
C ILE A 33 -3.15 6.57 4.07
N SER A 34 -3.49 5.30 3.80
CA SER A 34 -4.32 4.47 4.69
C SER A 34 -3.51 3.86 5.84
N LEU A 35 -2.18 4.00 5.83
CA LEU A 35 -1.34 3.57 6.93
C LEU A 35 -1.69 4.36 8.22
N PRO A 36 -1.86 3.68 9.36
CA PRO A 36 -2.12 4.34 10.62
C PRO A 36 -0.90 5.14 11.08
N THR A 37 -1.13 6.11 11.97
CA THR A 37 -0.11 7.06 12.47
C THR A 37 1.11 6.38 13.09
N SER A 38 0.98 5.14 13.58
CA SER A 38 2.13 4.36 14.08
C SER A 38 3.19 4.10 12.99
N TYR A 39 2.83 4.15 11.70
CA TYR A 39 3.72 3.96 10.56
C TYR A 39 4.14 5.30 9.91
N LEU A 40 4.06 6.43 10.64
CA LEU A 40 4.39 7.76 10.14
C LEU A 40 5.77 7.84 9.46
N THR A 41 6.81 7.24 10.06
CA THR A 41 8.16 7.21 9.47
C THR A 41 8.17 6.48 8.13
N LEU A 42 7.57 5.29 8.07
CA LEU A 42 7.46 4.50 6.85
C LEU A 42 6.65 5.26 5.78
N ARG A 43 5.55 5.89 6.19
CA ARG A 43 4.72 6.73 5.32
C ARG A 43 5.53 7.87 4.70
N THR A 44 6.34 8.58 5.48
CA THR A 44 7.19 9.67 4.98
C THR A 44 8.24 9.16 3.98
N ILE A 45 8.87 8.01 4.27
CA ILE A 45 9.86 7.38 3.37
C ILE A 45 9.19 6.98 2.05
N LEU A 46 8.04 6.33 2.13
CA LEU A 46 7.29 5.87 0.96
C LEU A 46 6.75 7.03 0.12
N MET A 47 6.32 8.14 0.74
CA MET A 47 5.86 9.34 0.02
C MET A 47 7.00 10.13 -0.65
N ALA A 48 8.24 9.97 -0.19
CA ALA A 48 9.40 10.66 -0.76
C ALA A 48 10.05 9.92 -1.95
N ALA A 49 9.59 8.70 -2.26
CA ALA A 49 10.16 7.89 -3.33
C ALA A 49 9.49 8.19 -4.70
N ASP A 50 10.32 8.37 -5.72
CA ASP A 50 9.94 8.83 -7.06
C ASP A 50 9.18 7.78 -7.90
N LYS A 51 9.45 6.49 -7.65
CA LYS A 51 8.72 5.36 -8.25
C LYS A 51 8.32 4.38 -7.18
N LEU A 52 7.01 4.24 -6.99
CA LEU A 52 6.42 3.35 -6.01
C LEU A 52 5.64 2.26 -6.74
N SER A 53 6.11 1.01 -6.66
CA SER A 53 5.31 -0.14 -7.05
C SER A 53 4.49 -0.64 -5.86
N VAL A 54 3.30 -1.15 -6.15
CA VAL A 54 2.41 -1.74 -5.13
C VAL A 54 3.15 -2.84 -4.35
N GLU A 55 3.88 -3.70 -5.03
CA GLU A 55 4.63 -4.81 -4.43
C GLU A 55 5.72 -4.32 -3.47
N ALA A 56 6.46 -3.26 -3.84
CA ALA A 56 7.50 -2.70 -2.99
C ALA A 56 6.92 -2.10 -1.70
N VAL A 57 5.78 -1.40 -1.81
CA VAL A 57 5.09 -0.84 -0.64
C VAL A 57 4.55 -1.92 0.27
N VAL A 58 3.89 -2.94 -0.29
CA VAL A 58 3.39 -4.10 0.47
C VAL A 58 4.53 -4.76 1.23
N SER A 59 5.65 -5.04 0.55
CA SER A 59 6.82 -5.68 1.15
C SER A 59 7.41 -4.86 2.30
N GLN A 60 7.57 -3.55 2.12
CA GLN A 60 8.10 -2.68 3.19
C GLN A 60 7.17 -2.61 4.40
N ILE A 61 5.85 -2.58 4.19
CA ILE A 61 4.87 -2.60 5.29
C ILE A 61 4.97 -3.91 6.08
N LEU A 62 5.13 -5.05 5.41
CA LEU A 62 5.28 -6.35 6.06
C LEU A 62 6.61 -6.49 6.83
N ILE A 63 7.71 -5.95 6.29
CA ILE A 63 9.00 -5.90 6.98
C ILE A 63 8.90 -5.06 8.26
N GLU A 64 8.31 -3.87 8.16
CA GLU A 64 8.10 -2.98 9.31
C GLU A 64 7.19 -3.62 10.36
N GLU A 65 6.11 -4.31 9.94
CA GLU A 65 5.22 -5.05 10.84
C GLU A 65 5.96 -6.19 11.56
N LYS A 66 6.86 -6.88 10.88
CA LYS A 66 7.70 -7.94 11.46
C LYS A 66 8.76 -7.37 12.42
N SER A 67 9.32 -6.20 12.13
CA SER A 67 10.30 -5.53 13.00
C SER A 67 9.70 -4.97 14.29
N ARG A 68 8.37 -4.78 14.33
CA ARG A 68 7.64 -4.24 15.49
C ARG A 68 7.06 -5.33 16.41
N LYS A 69 7.14 -6.59 16.00
CA LYS A 69 6.83 -7.77 16.81
C LYS A 69 8.09 -8.29 17.49
#